data_AF-A0A4S4N0M3-F1
#
_entry.id   AF-A0A4S4N0M3-F1
#
_cell.length_a   1.000
_cell.length_b   1.000
_cell.length_c   1.000
_cell.angle_alpha   90.00
_cell.angle_beta   90.00
_cell.angle_gamma   90.00
#
_symmetry.space_group_name_H-M   'P 1'
#
loop_
_entity.id
_entity.type
_entity.pdbx_description
1 polymer ?
#
loop_
_entity_poly.entity_id
_entity_poly.type
_entity_poly.pdbx_seq_one_letter_code
_entity_poly.pdbx_strand_id
1 'polypeptide(L)'
;MSTNSTESNGGDNDATADIASIDHGPSASEVLPPLTQFGRTNVDGTVDVLSVDWTQVALLEPENVAQWMFYLHRNQHPQTIRLLHTLAPGYTHPGDIMPPNITPQWYVYEESGLPGILMDIVSEPDMYCLESGSFKNVAYSLEILTLLSSFVLHIASPSGTEIMVAHIVQNVMDKHDRLCEALWNHRRLMHVLPESYTFRSPYLVLPGTYGRLSSFMVAVFQQFALMKELWGGSVYPFSSYGIKVHLYTWTYFPTGDYWRALTDHHVAVMANPKGPSVVGDVMTSAPHPFPEDLIKRLCLVLRDERVEGEDVYAAVSLTLRIVEFAPEVVAQVHAPLLSKLILISLLCCQRQMCRSQHDRQVCPSKYGVKLLTLSDLTHAIVLLLRLDGRPEQSHHPMAQESYLSKQLNITAIYSVTLTLAQYEEEEGTLDFGLTEFATRAHACTRVAAVGEHMRDNTIMLWHETLDTILAALTYDEEKLIRMKTKAHNAWLAYGKVFGLTADIRETTPPAKQPSRPSDESRPAPDAGL
;
A
#
# COMPACT_ATOMS: atom_id res chain seq x y z
N MET A 1 0.28 -67.65 -28.44
CA MET A 1 1.51 -67.30 -27.74
C MET A 1 1.48 -65.78 -27.55
N SER A 2 0.80 -65.32 -26.51
CA SER A 2 1.32 -65.08 -25.14
C SER A 2 1.95 -63.68 -25.07
N THR A 3 1.13 -62.68 -24.71
CA THR A 3 1.04 -62.04 -23.37
C THR A 3 2.16 -61.06 -23.10
N ASN A 4 1.86 -59.76 -23.05
CA ASN A 4 1.78 -59.06 -21.75
C ASN A 4 1.21 -57.65 -21.91
N SER A 5 0.04 -57.53 -21.30
CA SER A 5 -0.66 -56.35 -20.82
C SER A 5 0.12 -55.69 -19.68
N THR A 6 0.25 -54.36 -19.74
CA THR A 6 0.51 -53.52 -18.58
C THR A 6 -0.61 -52.50 -18.50
N GLU A 7 -1.50 -52.75 -17.54
CA GLU A 7 -2.56 -51.85 -17.09
C GLU A 7 -1.93 -50.60 -16.47
N SER A 8 -2.35 -49.41 -16.89
CA SER A 8 -2.22 -48.20 -16.08
C SER A 8 -3.63 -47.68 -15.79
N ASN A 9 -4.12 -48.01 -14.59
CA ASN A 9 -5.28 -47.39 -13.96
C ASN A 9 -5.00 -45.90 -13.74
N GLY A 10 -5.52 -45.05 -14.63
CA GLY A 10 -5.77 -43.65 -14.33
C GLY A 10 -7.18 -43.55 -13.77
N GLY A 11 -7.31 -43.56 -12.44
CA GLY A 11 -8.57 -43.35 -11.76
C GLY A 11 -9.03 -41.91 -11.94
N ASP A 12 -10.21 -41.76 -12.55
CA ASP A 12 -11.04 -40.57 -12.44
C ASP A 12 -11.47 -40.42 -10.97
N ASN A 13 -10.71 -39.61 -10.22
CA ASN A 13 -11.17 -39.08 -8.94
C ASN A 13 -12.13 -37.93 -9.22
N ASP A 14 -13.37 -38.31 -9.53
CA ASP A 14 -14.52 -37.43 -9.49
C ASP A 14 -14.80 -37.09 -8.01
N ALA A 15 -14.08 -36.09 -7.50
CA ALA A 15 -14.31 -35.52 -6.19
C ALA A 15 -15.55 -34.61 -6.24
N THR A 16 -16.73 -35.22 -6.39
CA THR A 16 -17.97 -34.63 -5.91
C THR A 16 -17.84 -34.53 -4.40
N ALA A 17 -17.35 -33.39 -3.92
CA ALA A 17 -17.40 -33.03 -2.53
C ALA A 17 -18.87 -33.05 -2.10
N ASP A 18 -19.18 -33.99 -1.20
CA ASP A 18 -20.40 -34.00 -0.41
C ASP A 18 -20.62 -32.59 0.15
N ILE A 19 -21.62 -31.89 -0.38
CA ILE A 19 -22.18 -30.70 0.24
C ILE A 19 -22.87 -31.20 1.49
N ALA A 20 -22.10 -31.25 2.59
CA ALA A 20 -22.62 -31.45 3.92
C ALA A 20 -23.77 -30.46 4.13
N SER A 21 -24.95 -30.99 4.45
CA SER A 21 -26.12 -30.18 4.76
C SER A 21 -25.74 -29.21 5.86
N ILE A 22 -25.74 -27.92 5.54
CA ILE A 22 -25.57 -26.84 6.49
C ILE A 22 -26.69 -26.99 7.52
N ASP A 23 -26.30 -27.40 8.72
CA ASP A 23 -27.13 -27.49 9.89
C ASP A 23 -27.90 -26.17 10.03
N HIS A 24 -29.23 -26.23 9.91
CA HIS A 24 -30.09 -25.06 10.07
C HIS A 24 -29.90 -24.58 11.51
N GLY A 25 -29.13 -23.48 11.66
CA GLY A 25 -28.90 -22.83 12.95
C GLY A 25 -30.20 -22.60 13.72
N PRO A 26 -30.10 -22.42 15.06
CA PRO A 26 -31.24 -22.37 15.96
C PRO A 26 -32.36 -21.53 15.36
N SER A 27 -33.54 -22.14 15.25
CA SER A 27 -34.78 -21.54 14.75
C SER A 27 -34.85 -20.08 15.18
N ALA A 28 -34.74 -19.16 14.23
CA ALA A 28 -34.64 -17.72 14.46
C ALA A 28 -35.73 -17.30 15.45
N SER A 29 -35.35 -17.10 16.70
CA SER A 29 -36.24 -16.52 17.70
C SER A 29 -36.72 -15.20 17.14
N GLU A 30 -38.04 -15.07 16.96
CA GLU A 30 -38.67 -13.89 16.41
C GLU A 30 -38.22 -12.67 17.22
N VAL A 31 -37.36 -11.84 16.63
CA VAL A 31 -36.86 -10.63 17.28
C VAL A 31 -38.01 -9.63 17.22
N LEU A 32 -38.58 -9.28 18.37
CA LEU A 32 -39.65 -8.29 18.43
C LEU A 32 -39.11 -6.88 18.11
N PRO A 33 -39.93 -5.99 17.49
CA PRO A 33 -39.54 -4.60 17.30
C PRO A 33 -39.28 -3.94 18.67
N PRO A 34 -38.23 -3.11 18.81
CA PRO A 34 -38.05 -2.28 19.99
C PRO A 34 -39.30 -1.43 20.26
N LEU A 35 -39.53 -1.04 21.51
CA LEU A 35 -40.66 -0.19 21.85
C LEU A 35 -40.39 1.25 21.41
N THR A 36 -41.42 1.93 20.92
CA THR A 36 -41.40 3.37 20.67
C THR A 36 -42.81 3.95 20.83
N GLN A 37 -42.91 5.15 21.39
CA GLN A 37 -44.19 5.87 21.45
C GLN A 37 -44.50 6.64 20.14
N PHE A 38 -43.54 6.69 19.21
CA PHE A 38 -43.64 7.44 17.96
C PHE A 38 -44.13 6.60 16.77
N GLY A 39 -44.69 5.43 17.03
CA GLY A 39 -45.35 4.55 16.07
C GLY A 39 -46.72 4.12 16.56
N ARG A 40 -47.59 3.69 15.64
CA ARG A 40 -48.87 3.06 15.98
C ARG A 40 -48.61 1.65 16.50
N THR A 41 -49.40 1.22 17.48
CA THR A 41 -49.39 -0.14 17.99
C THR A 41 -50.49 -0.95 17.32
N ASN A 42 -50.16 -2.14 16.84
CA ASN A 42 -51.10 -3.13 16.34
C ASN A 42 -51.95 -3.72 17.49
N VAL A 43 -52.99 -4.48 17.15
CA VAL A 43 -53.91 -5.09 18.12
C VAL A 43 -53.18 -6.08 19.06
N ASP A 44 -52.10 -6.70 18.58
CA ASP A 44 -51.27 -7.64 19.33
C ASP A 44 -50.22 -6.96 20.23
N GLY A 45 -50.16 -5.62 20.24
CA GLY A 45 -49.17 -4.86 21.00
C GLY A 45 -47.84 -4.61 20.28
N THR A 46 -47.66 -5.10 19.04
CA THR A 46 -46.45 -4.85 18.24
C THR A 46 -46.47 -3.47 17.59
N VAL A 47 -45.31 -2.85 17.38
CA VAL A 47 -45.21 -1.54 16.71
C VAL A 47 -45.36 -1.72 15.19
N ASP A 48 -46.26 -0.95 14.56
CA ASP A 48 -46.32 -0.80 13.10
C ASP A 48 -45.12 0.02 12.62
N VAL A 49 -44.09 -0.68 12.16
CA VAL A 49 -42.80 -0.12 11.72
C VAL A 49 -42.96 0.93 10.62
N LEU A 50 -43.99 0.85 9.77
CA LEU A 50 -44.22 1.82 8.69
C LEU A 50 -44.74 3.16 9.19
N SER A 51 -45.32 3.18 10.39
CA SER A 51 -45.91 4.37 11.01
C SER A 51 -44.94 5.14 11.91
N VAL A 52 -43.75 4.60 12.17
CA VAL A 52 -42.76 5.18 13.08
C VAL A 52 -42.19 6.48 12.52
N ASP A 53 -42.22 7.55 13.33
CA ASP A 53 -41.51 8.80 13.04
C ASP A 53 -40.03 8.69 13.49
N TRP A 54 -39.16 8.33 12.55
CA TRP A 54 -37.73 8.17 12.83
C TRP A 54 -37.05 9.44 13.32
N THR A 55 -37.56 10.62 12.95
CA THR A 55 -36.99 11.90 13.43
C THR A 55 -37.26 12.07 14.91
N GLN A 56 -38.47 11.74 15.37
CA GLN A 56 -38.79 11.76 16.79
C GLN A 56 -38.04 10.67 17.55
N VAL A 57 -37.93 9.45 17.01
CA VAL A 57 -37.14 8.37 17.63
C VAL A 57 -35.68 8.80 17.81
N ALA A 58 -35.04 9.31 16.76
CA ALA A 58 -33.65 9.74 16.83
C ALA A 58 -33.42 10.90 17.82
N LEU A 59 -34.40 11.79 17.97
CA LEU A 59 -34.31 12.98 18.82
C LEU A 59 -34.64 12.71 20.30
N LEU A 60 -35.68 11.91 20.54
CA LEU A 60 -36.33 11.76 21.86
C LEU A 60 -36.17 10.36 22.48
N GLU A 61 -35.82 9.34 21.68
CA GLU A 61 -35.48 7.98 22.14
C GLU A 61 -34.11 7.51 21.58
N PRO A 62 -33.04 8.34 21.66
CA PRO A 62 -31.76 8.05 21.01
C PRO A 62 -31.11 6.74 21.50
N GLU A 63 -31.37 6.31 22.74
CA GLU A 63 -30.90 5.06 23.32
C GLU A 63 -31.46 3.81 22.61
N ASN A 64 -32.61 3.93 21.95
CA ASN A 64 -33.25 2.83 21.23
C ASN A 64 -32.79 2.72 19.77
N VAL A 65 -32.07 3.72 19.24
CA VAL A 65 -31.68 3.78 17.81
C VAL A 65 -30.80 2.59 17.42
N ALA A 66 -29.87 2.19 18.27
CA ALA A 66 -29.02 1.01 18.08
C ALA A 66 -29.86 -0.27 17.89
N GLN A 67 -30.84 -0.49 18.76
CA GLN A 67 -31.73 -1.65 18.71
C GLN A 67 -32.63 -1.60 17.47
N TRP A 68 -33.15 -0.42 17.12
CA TRP A 68 -33.94 -0.22 15.90
C TRP A 68 -33.13 -0.49 14.65
N MET A 69 -31.89 0.01 14.57
CA MET A 69 -31.01 -0.24 13.42
C MET A 69 -30.77 -1.74 13.22
N PHE A 70 -30.46 -2.46 14.31
CA PHE A 70 -30.27 -3.90 14.29
C PHE A 70 -31.54 -4.64 13.87
N TYR A 71 -32.69 -4.31 14.46
CA TYR A 71 -33.99 -4.93 14.14
C TYR A 71 -34.37 -4.72 12.68
N LEU A 72 -34.29 -3.48 12.19
CA LEU A 72 -34.67 -3.14 10.81
C LEU A 72 -33.75 -3.82 9.80
N HIS A 73 -32.44 -3.85 10.06
CA HIS A 73 -31.47 -4.56 9.22
C HIS A 73 -31.76 -6.07 9.17
N ARG A 74 -31.91 -6.71 10.34
CA ARG A 74 -32.13 -8.15 10.46
C ARG A 74 -33.40 -8.62 9.74
N ASN A 75 -34.44 -7.79 9.75
CA ASN A 75 -35.72 -8.03 9.07
C ASN A 75 -35.76 -7.46 7.64
N GLN A 76 -34.63 -6.95 7.11
CA GLN A 76 -34.52 -6.36 5.78
C GLN A 76 -35.57 -5.27 5.48
N HIS A 77 -35.92 -4.49 6.51
CA HIS A 77 -37.03 -3.55 6.44
C HIS A 77 -36.61 -2.23 5.77
N PRO A 78 -37.34 -1.72 4.75
CA PRO A 78 -36.92 -0.54 3.99
C PRO A 78 -36.86 0.76 4.82
N GLN A 79 -37.53 0.81 5.97
CA GLN A 79 -37.43 1.95 6.90
C GLN A 79 -36.02 2.14 7.47
N THR A 80 -35.13 1.14 7.38
CA THR A 80 -33.71 1.30 7.76
C THR A 80 -33.06 2.47 7.04
N ILE A 81 -33.37 2.67 5.75
CA ILE A 81 -32.84 3.79 4.96
C ILE A 81 -33.33 5.13 5.49
N ARG A 82 -34.60 5.22 5.90
CA ARG A 82 -35.16 6.44 6.47
C ARG A 82 -34.52 6.77 7.82
N LEU A 83 -34.28 5.76 8.66
CA LEU A 83 -33.54 5.94 9.90
C LEU A 83 -32.10 6.40 9.62
N LEU A 84 -31.37 5.76 8.70
CA LEU A 84 -30.01 6.18 8.32
C LEU A 84 -29.96 7.65 7.87
N HIS A 85 -30.87 8.07 6.99
CA HIS A 85 -30.94 9.48 6.55
C HIS A 85 -31.25 10.44 7.70
N THR A 86 -32.05 10.00 8.68
CA THR A 86 -32.38 10.78 9.88
C THR A 86 -31.20 10.92 10.83
N LEU A 87 -30.25 9.99 10.82
CA LEU A 87 -29.03 10.03 11.62
C LEU A 87 -27.88 10.78 10.93
N ALA A 88 -27.91 10.88 9.60
CA ALA A 88 -26.98 11.63 8.77
C ALA A 88 -27.10 13.19 8.66
N PRO A 89 -28.06 13.95 9.26
CA PRO A 89 -28.35 15.34 8.84
C PRO A 89 -27.26 16.42 9.03
N GLY A 90 -26.07 16.09 9.52
CA GLY A 90 -25.02 17.07 9.81
C GLY A 90 -24.06 17.38 8.66
N TYR A 91 -23.73 16.41 7.79
CA TYR A 91 -22.45 16.45 7.06
C TYR A 91 -22.56 16.77 5.57
N THR A 92 -23.57 17.52 5.15
CA THR A 92 -23.94 17.56 3.72
C THR A 92 -22.83 18.01 2.77
N HIS A 93 -21.80 18.78 3.15
CA HIS A 93 -20.74 19.16 2.22
C HIS A 93 -19.31 18.88 2.77
N PRO A 94 -18.52 18.00 2.12
CA PRO A 94 -17.08 17.92 2.36
C PRO A 94 -16.43 19.24 1.92
N GLY A 95 -16.25 20.14 2.89
CA GLY A 95 -15.81 21.51 2.68
C GLY A 95 -16.32 22.48 3.75
N ASP A 96 -17.44 22.16 4.39
CA ASP A 96 -17.89 22.89 5.58
C ASP A 96 -17.07 22.41 6.78
N ILE A 97 -16.14 23.27 7.21
CA ILE A 97 -15.28 23.09 8.38
C ILE A 97 -16.18 22.98 9.61
N MET A 98 -16.52 21.73 9.96
CA MET A 98 -17.46 21.32 11.02
C MET A 98 -18.84 22.00 10.98
N PRO A 99 -19.93 21.23 10.81
CA PRO A 99 -21.25 21.75 11.12
C PRO A 99 -21.26 22.21 12.58
N PRO A 100 -21.57 23.49 12.88
CA PRO A 100 -21.52 24.03 14.25
C PRO A 100 -22.55 23.41 15.21
N ASN A 101 -23.40 22.50 14.72
CA ASN A 101 -24.42 21.80 15.50
C ASN A 101 -24.25 20.29 15.34
N ILE A 102 -23.22 19.73 15.98
CA ILE A 102 -23.22 18.32 16.36
C ILE A 102 -24.52 18.09 17.14
N THR A 103 -25.37 17.18 16.67
CA THR A 103 -26.61 16.85 17.37
C THR A 103 -26.29 16.43 18.80
N PRO A 104 -26.95 16.95 19.83
CA PRO A 104 -26.62 16.62 21.22
C PRO A 104 -26.72 15.11 21.55
N GLN A 105 -27.30 14.31 20.65
CA GLN A 105 -27.51 12.87 20.78
C GLN A 105 -26.31 11.98 20.41
N TRP A 106 -25.22 12.50 19.81
CA TRP A 106 -24.08 11.65 19.37
C TRP A 106 -23.53 10.78 20.50
N TYR A 107 -23.35 11.36 21.69
CA TYR A 107 -22.91 10.64 22.89
C TYR A 107 -23.84 9.48 23.27
N VAL A 108 -25.15 9.64 23.10
CA VAL A 108 -26.12 8.58 23.41
C VAL A 108 -26.06 7.45 22.38
N TYR A 109 -25.86 7.79 21.10
CA TYR A 109 -25.67 6.78 20.06
C TYR A 109 -24.40 5.95 20.31
N GLU A 110 -23.33 6.61 20.73
CA GLU A 110 -22.10 5.96 21.15
C GLU A 110 -22.30 5.02 22.34
N GLU A 111 -22.92 5.50 23.43
CA GLU A 111 -23.23 4.69 24.63
C GLU A 111 -24.15 3.50 24.30
N SER A 112 -25.09 3.68 23.38
CA SER A 112 -25.98 2.60 22.92
C SER A 112 -25.27 1.53 22.06
N GLY A 113 -24.00 1.77 21.70
CA GLY A 113 -23.19 0.85 20.90
C GLY A 113 -23.49 0.91 19.40
N LEU A 114 -24.16 1.95 18.91
CA LEU A 114 -24.52 2.08 17.49
C LEU A 114 -23.31 1.92 16.55
N PRO A 115 -22.13 2.56 16.76
CA PRO A 115 -20.98 2.36 15.88
C PRO A 115 -20.57 0.88 15.74
N GLY A 116 -20.63 0.15 16.85
CA GLY A 116 -20.34 -1.28 16.87
C GLY A 116 -21.36 -2.10 16.08
N ILE A 117 -22.65 -1.77 16.15
CA ILE A 117 -23.71 -2.42 15.36
C ILE A 117 -23.53 -2.11 13.87
N LEU A 118 -23.23 -0.86 13.52
CA LEU A 118 -22.98 -0.49 12.13
C LEU A 118 -21.77 -1.27 11.57
N MET A 119 -20.68 -1.40 12.34
CA MET A 119 -19.52 -2.23 11.98
C MET A 119 -19.90 -3.69 11.74
N ASP A 120 -20.73 -4.28 12.60
CA ASP A 120 -21.19 -5.67 12.43
C ASP A 120 -22.01 -5.79 11.14
N ILE A 121 -22.92 -4.85 10.89
CA ILE A 121 -23.75 -4.83 9.68
C ILE A 121 -22.87 -4.76 8.43
N VAL A 122 -21.98 -3.76 8.28
CA VAL A 122 -21.16 -3.62 7.05
C VAL A 122 -20.11 -4.72 6.85
N SER A 123 -19.87 -5.53 7.88
CA SER A 123 -18.98 -6.69 7.81
C SER A 123 -19.72 -7.96 7.40
N GLU A 124 -21.05 -7.96 7.26
CA GLU A 124 -21.79 -9.16 6.86
C GLU A 124 -21.43 -9.58 5.41
N PRO A 125 -21.31 -10.88 5.12
CA PRO A 125 -20.83 -11.38 3.82
C PRO A 125 -21.65 -10.96 2.60
N ASP A 126 -22.93 -10.63 2.78
CA ASP A 126 -23.90 -10.33 1.73
C ASP A 126 -24.21 -8.82 1.58
N MET A 127 -23.51 -7.94 2.32
CA MET A 127 -23.76 -6.50 2.32
C MET A 127 -23.55 -5.79 1.00
N TYR A 128 -22.62 -6.28 0.19
CA TYR A 128 -22.18 -5.59 -1.02
C TYR A 128 -22.76 -6.26 -2.28
N CYS A 129 -24.03 -6.66 -2.23
CA CYS A 129 -24.70 -7.26 -3.38
C CYS A 129 -24.84 -6.27 -4.54
N LEU A 130 -24.49 -6.71 -5.75
CA LEU A 130 -24.59 -5.91 -6.97
C LEU A 130 -26.01 -5.82 -7.54
N GLU A 131 -26.91 -6.70 -7.10
CA GLU A 131 -28.29 -6.74 -7.59
C GLU A 131 -29.08 -5.55 -7.06
N SER A 132 -29.59 -4.70 -7.96
CA SER A 132 -30.29 -3.46 -7.60
C SER A 132 -31.58 -3.66 -6.80
N GLY A 133 -32.13 -4.87 -6.79
CA GLY A 133 -33.33 -5.22 -6.00
C GLY A 133 -33.02 -5.79 -4.61
N SER A 134 -31.77 -6.13 -4.31
CA SER A 134 -31.39 -6.65 -2.99
C SER A 134 -31.49 -5.54 -1.94
N PHE A 135 -32.01 -5.86 -0.74
CA PHE A 135 -31.96 -4.95 0.42
C PHE A 135 -30.51 -4.61 0.79
N LYS A 136 -29.65 -5.63 0.81
CA LYS A 136 -28.22 -5.52 1.10
C LYS A 136 -27.40 -5.22 -0.15
N ASN A 137 -27.76 -4.15 -0.84
CA ASN A 137 -27.02 -3.70 -2.01
C ASN A 137 -25.88 -2.74 -1.65
N VAL A 138 -25.02 -2.46 -2.62
CA VAL A 138 -23.89 -1.52 -2.44
C VAL A 138 -24.35 -0.14 -1.96
N ALA A 139 -25.50 0.37 -2.41
CA ALA A 139 -25.99 1.69 -1.98
C ALA A 139 -26.32 1.72 -0.49
N TYR A 140 -27.01 0.69 0.03
CA TYR A 140 -27.29 0.57 1.45
C TYR A 140 -26.00 0.49 2.29
N SER A 141 -25.03 -0.32 1.84
CA SER A 141 -23.70 -0.38 2.48
C SER A 141 -23.00 0.98 2.54
N LEU A 142 -23.09 1.78 1.47
CA LEU A 142 -22.51 3.11 1.44
C LEU A 142 -23.17 4.07 2.44
N GLU A 143 -24.50 4.03 2.60
CA GLU A 143 -25.19 4.87 3.59
C GLU A 143 -24.74 4.52 5.02
N ILE A 144 -24.55 3.22 5.31
CA ILE A 144 -24.03 2.79 6.62
C ILE A 144 -22.58 3.24 6.81
N LEU A 145 -21.70 2.99 5.83
CA LEU A 145 -20.30 3.44 5.89
C LEU A 145 -20.18 4.96 6.04
N THR A 146 -21.09 5.73 5.44
CA THR A 146 -21.15 7.21 5.59
C THR A 146 -21.49 7.60 7.03
N LEU A 147 -22.44 6.91 7.65
CA LEU A 147 -22.78 7.15 9.04
C LEU A 147 -21.64 6.76 9.99
N LEU A 148 -21.01 5.59 9.77
CA LEU A 148 -19.80 5.18 10.50
C LEU A 148 -18.67 6.21 10.36
N SER A 149 -18.45 6.69 9.14
CA SER A 149 -17.44 7.70 8.85
C SER A 149 -17.67 8.97 9.69
N SER A 150 -18.93 9.35 9.85
CA SER A 150 -19.34 10.49 10.68
C SER A 150 -19.08 10.24 12.18
N PHE A 151 -19.33 9.03 12.68
CA PHE A 151 -18.97 8.64 14.05
C PHE A 151 -17.48 8.75 14.28
N VAL A 152 -16.69 8.18 13.38
CA VAL A 152 -15.24 8.17 13.55
C VAL A 152 -14.67 9.59 13.50
N LEU A 153 -15.17 10.46 12.62
CA LEU A 153 -14.75 11.86 12.58
C LEU A 153 -15.14 12.62 13.87
N HIS A 154 -16.32 12.33 14.42
CA HIS A 154 -16.76 12.93 15.67
C HIS A 154 -15.88 12.50 16.85
N ILE A 155 -15.60 11.20 16.97
CA ILE A 155 -14.67 10.63 17.94
C ILE A 155 -13.27 11.22 17.77
N ALA A 156 -12.86 11.47 16.52
CA ALA A 156 -11.57 12.03 16.22
C ALA A 156 -11.40 13.52 16.61
N SER A 157 -12.51 14.20 16.93
CA SER A 157 -12.49 15.61 17.30
C SER A 157 -11.92 15.81 18.72
N PRO A 158 -11.06 16.81 18.94
CA PRO A 158 -10.48 17.11 20.25
C PRO A 158 -11.50 17.54 21.33
N SER A 159 -12.79 17.64 20.98
CA SER A 159 -13.90 17.94 21.89
C SER A 159 -14.43 16.74 22.70
N GLY A 160 -13.97 15.52 22.42
CA GLY A 160 -14.43 14.31 23.13
C GLY A 160 -13.88 14.18 24.55
N THR A 161 -14.69 13.68 25.49
CA THR A 161 -14.21 13.27 26.82
C THR A 161 -13.38 11.98 26.72
N GLU A 162 -12.09 12.10 27.01
CA GLU A 162 -11.02 11.12 26.79
C GLU A 162 -11.33 9.66 27.22
N ILE A 163 -12.03 9.46 28.34
CA ILE A 163 -12.31 8.12 28.88
C ILE A 163 -13.43 7.40 28.12
N MET A 164 -14.49 8.12 27.74
CA MET A 164 -15.62 7.52 27.02
C MET A 164 -15.21 7.15 25.60
N VAL A 165 -14.34 7.94 24.98
CA VAL A 165 -13.79 7.66 23.64
C VAL A 165 -13.06 6.31 23.59
N ALA A 166 -12.35 5.92 24.64
CA ALA A 166 -11.52 4.72 24.61
C ALA A 166 -12.32 3.41 24.41
N HIS A 167 -13.43 3.21 25.12
CA HIS A 167 -14.18 1.96 24.98
C HIS A 167 -14.87 1.82 23.62
N ILE A 168 -15.32 2.94 23.04
CA ILE A 168 -15.97 3.00 21.73
C ILE A 168 -14.94 2.69 20.64
N VAL A 169 -13.80 3.36 20.68
CA VAL A 169 -12.69 3.12 19.75
C VAL A 169 -12.27 1.66 19.83
N GLN A 170 -12.09 1.09 21.03
CA GLN A 170 -11.76 -0.34 21.16
C GLN A 170 -12.81 -1.24 20.50
N ASN A 171 -14.10 -1.03 20.78
CA ASN A 171 -15.19 -1.84 20.19
C ASN A 171 -15.21 -1.74 18.66
N VAL A 172 -14.99 -0.55 18.10
CA VAL A 172 -14.91 -0.36 16.65
C VAL A 172 -13.66 -1.02 16.08
N MET A 173 -12.50 -0.86 16.72
CA MET A 173 -11.23 -1.43 16.29
C MET A 173 -11.21 -2.97 16.37
N ASP A 174 -11.88 -3.57 17.37
CA ASP A 174 -12.04 -5.04 17.49
C ASP A 174 -12.81 -5.63 16.30
N LYS A 175 -13.63 -4.81 15.62
CA LYS A 175 -14.42 -5.20 14.45
C LYS A 175 -13.79 -4.79 13.12
N HIS A 176 -12.77 -3.94 13.15
CA HIS A 176 -12.09 -3.41 11.98
C HIS A 176 -11.57 -4.51 11.04
N ASP A 177 -11.06 -5.60 11.60
CA ASP A 177 -10.52 -6.71 10.81
C ASP A 177 -11.58 -7.46 10.03
N ARG A 178 -12.76 -7.68 10.62
CA ARG A 178 -13.91 -8.30 9.94
C ARG A 178 -14.41 -7.43 8.80
N LEU A 179 -14.45 -6.11 9.02
CA LEU A 179 -14.79 -5.15 7.97
C LEU A 179 -13.76 -5.23 6.83
N CYS A 180 -12.46 -5.19 7.14
CA CYS A 180 -11.41 -5.29 6.13
C CYS A 180 -11.46 -6.61 5.34
N GLU A 181 -11.77 -7.72 6.00
CA GLU A 181 -11.98 -9.01 5.34
C GLU A 181 -13.18 -8.96 4.38
N ALA A 182 -14.33 -8.46 4.84
CA ALA A 182 -15.53 -8.33 4.02
C ALA A 182 -15.25 -7.47 2.78
N LEU A 183 -14.55 -6.35 2.96
CA LEU A 183 -14.17 -5.45 1.89
C LEU A 183 -13.15 -6.07 0.93
N TRP A 184 -12.17 -6.81 1.43
CA TRP A 184 -11.22 -7.53 0.59
C TRP A 184 -11.91 -8.57 -0.28
N ASN A 185 -12.88 -9.29 0.27
CA ASN A 185 -13.69 -10.25 -0.48
C ASN A 185 -14.51 -9.57 -1.59
N HIS A 186 -14.89 -8.31 -1.39
CA HIS A 186 -15.60 -7.48 -2.36
C HIS A 186 -14.70 -6.47 -3.11
N ARG A 187 -13.37 -6.65 -3.09
CA ARG A 187 -12.40 -5.71 -3.70
C ARG A 187 -12.65 -5.39 -5.18
N ARG A 188 -13.29 -6.29 -5.93
CA ARG A 188 -13.68 -6.03 -7.33
C ARG A 188 -14.60 -4.83 -7.47
N LEU A 189 -15.41 -4.52 -6.45
CA LEU A 189 -16.27 -3.33 -6.42
C LEU A 189 -15.48 -2.03 -6.32
N MET A 190 -14.24 -2.09 -5.84
CA MET A 190 -13.33 -0.94 -5.79
C MET A 190 -12.68 -0.66 -7.16
N HIS A 191 -12.64 -1.68 -8.04
CA HIS A 191 -12.06 -1.63 -9.38
C HIS A 191 -13.11 -1.38 -10.48
N VAL A 192 -14.32 -1.93 -10.30
CA VAL A 192 -15.40 -1.87 -11.28
C VAL A 192 -16.40 -0.81 -10.86
N LEU A 193 -16.20 0.42 -11.30
CA LEU A 193 -17.31 1.37 -11.39
C LEU A 193 -17.42 1.85 -12.84
N PRO A 194 -18.33 1.23 -13.62
CA PRO A 194 -18.64 1.66 -14.98
C PRO A 194 -19.07 3.13 -14.98
N GLU A 195 -18.63 3.88 -15.98
CA GLU A 195 -19.07 5.27 -16.26
C GLU A 195 -20.61 5.43 -16.41
N SER A 196 -21.38 4.33 -16.38
CA SER A 196 -22.83 4.31 -16.57
C SER A 196 -23.68 4.26 -15.29
N TYR A 197 -23.11 3.98 -14.10
CA TYR A 197 -23.89 3.94 -12.85
C TYR A 197 -23.96 5.31 -12.17
N THR A 198 -24.86 6.17 -12.64
CA THR A 198 -25.17 7.42 -11.92
C THR A 198 -26.07 7.13 -10.72
N PHE A 199 -25.48 6.85 -9.57
CA PHE A 199 -26.22 6.76 -8.32
C PHE A 199 -26.75 8.16 -7.93
N ARG A 200 -28.04 8.41 -8.16
CA ARG A 200 -28.74 9.63 -7.73
C ARG A 200 -29.36 9.40 -6.35
N SER A 201 -28.56 9.47 -5.29
CA SER A 201 -29.12 9.78 -3.97
C SER A 201 -29.43 11.28 -3.94
N PRO A 202 -30.69 11.70 -3.71
CA PRO A 202 -31.07 13.11 -3.68
C PRO A 202 -30.43 13.89 -2.51
N TYR A 203 -29.79 13.20 -1.58
CA TYR A 203 -29.14 13.78 -0.40
C TYR A 203 -27.61 13.84 -0.50
N LEU A 204 -27.01 13.12 -1.45
CA LEU A 204 -25.57 13.16 -1.77
C LEU A 204 -25.39 13.86 -3.12
N VAL A 205 -25.70 15.15 -3.17
CA VAL A 205 -25.42 16.02 -4.33
C VAL A 205 -23.95 16.46 -4.27
N LEU A 206 -23.05 15.51 -4.47
CA LEU A 206 -21.65 15.80 -4.78
C LEU A 206 -21.45 15.67 -6.30
N PRO A 207 -20.95 16.72 -6.98
CA PRO A 207 -20.67 16.66 -8.42
C PRO A 207 -19.55 15.64 -8.69
N GLY A 208 -19.84 14.59 -9.47
CA GLY A 208 -18.85 13.56 -9.86
C GLY A 208 -19.05 12.24 -9.12
N THR A 209 -19.94 11.38 -9.64
CA THR A 209 -20.49 10.22 -8.93
C THR A 209 -19.68 8.92 -9.03
N TYR A 210 -18.57 8.92 -9.76
CA TYR A 210 -17.92 7.69 -10.23
C TYR A 210 -16.88 7.08 -9.27
N GLY A 211 -16.51 7.81 -8.20
CA GLY A 211 -15.50 7.37 -7.22
C GLY A 211 -16.05 6.90 -5.86
N ARG A 212 -17.37 6.75 -5.67
CA ARG A 212 -17.99 6.76 -4.33
C ARG A 212 -17.49 5.65 -3.40
N LEU A 213 -17.58 4.37 -3.74
CA LEU A 213 -17.16 3.31 -2.81
C LEU A 213 -15.68 3.47 -2.45
N SER A 214 -14.80 3.60 -3.44
CA SER A 214 -13.37 3.79 -3.19
C SER A 214 -13.09 5.07 -2.38
N SER A 215 -13.76 6.20 -2.64
CA SER A 215 -13.63 7.45 -1.87
C SER A 215 -14.13 7.30 -0.43
N PHE A 216 -15.22 6.57 -0.22
CA PHE A 216 -15.78 6.31 1.11
C PHE A 216 -14.88 5.37 1.90
N MET A 217 -14.39 4.33 1.27
CA MET A 217 -13.39 3.43 1.84
C MET A 217 -12.14 4.17 2.27
N VAL A 218 -11.67 5.05 1.39
CA VAL A 218 -10.58 6.00 1.62
C VAL A 218 -10.85 6.86 2.85
N ALA A 219 -12.01 7.52 2.91
CA ALA A 219 -12.40 8.34 4.05
C ALA A 219 -12.47 7.53 5.36
N VAL A 220 -13.05 6.33 5.30
CA VAL A 220 -13.18 5.42 6.44
C VAL A 220 -11.79 4.96 6.93
N PHE A 221 -10.86 4.61 6.04
CA PHE A 221 -9.49 4.25 6.44
C PHE A 221 -8.71 5.44 7.00
N GLN A 222 -8.86 6.65 6.44
CA GLN A 222 -8.29 7.86 7.03
C GLN A 222 -8.86 8.16 8.41
N GLN A 223 -10.10 7.78 8.64
CA GLN A 223 -10.74 8.01 9.91
C GLN A 223 -10.27 6.98 10.94
N PHE A 224 -10.11 5.72 10.55
CA PHE A 224 -9.42 4.71 11.38
C PHE A 224 -7.97 5.10 11.69
N ALA A 225 -7.27 5.69 10.71
CA ALA A 225 -5.96 6.29 10.88
C ALA A 225 -5.93 7.36 11.98
N LEU A 226 -6.88 8.30 11.92
CA LEU A 226 -6.98 9.39 12.89
C LEU A 226 -7.32 8.87 14.30
N MET A 227 -8.22 7.89 14.42
CA MET A 227 -8.49 7.27 15.73
C MET A 227 -7.26 6.63 16.35
N LYS A 228 -6.34 6.10 15.54
CA LYS A 228 -5.08 5.52 16.02
C LYS A 228 -4.18 6.60 16.66
N GLU A 229 -4.11 7.80 16.07
CA GLU A 229 -3.32 8.90 16.67
C GLU A 229 -3.84 9.25 18.07
N LEU A 230 -5.15 9.18 18.26
CA LEU A 230 -5.81 9.44 19.54
C LEU A 230 -5.62 8.31 20.56
N TRP A 231 -5.31 7.08 20.13
CA TRP A 231 -5.05 5.93 21.00
C TRP A 231 -3.65 5.95 21.66
N GLY A 232 -3.03 7.12 21.79
CA GLY A 232 -1.76 7.27 22.52
C GLY A 232 -0.51 6.82 21.73
N GLY A 233 -0.54 6.94 20.40
CA GLY A 233 0.65 6.86 19.55
C GLY A 233 1.32 5.48 19.42
N SER A 234 0.73 4.42 19.98
CA SER A 234 1.21 3.06 19.74
C SER A 234 0.90 2.61 18.29
N VAL A 235 1.84 1.89 17.67
CA VAL A 235 1.66 1.35 16.32
C VAL A 235 0.56 0.30 16.38
N TYR A 236 -0.71 0.69 16.15
CA TYR A 236 -1.79 -0.28 16.01
C TYR A 236 -1.42 -1.27 14.90
N PRO A 237 -1.34 -2.58 15.21
CA PRO A 237 -0.98 -3.56 14.22
C PRO A 237 -2.16 -3.73 13.27
N PHE A 238 -2.04 -3.19 12.06
CA PHE A 238 -2.99 -3.55 11.00
C PHE A 238 -3.05 -5.07 10.88
N SER A 239 -4.27 -5.61 10.79
CA SER A 239 -4.43 -6.97 10.33
C SER A 239 -3.95 -7.12 8.91
N SER A 240 -3.70 -8.38 8.55
CA SER A 240 -3.37 -8.75 7.18
C SER A 240 -4.40 -8.17 6.20
N TYR A 241 -5.70 -8.27 6.48
CA TYR A 241 -6.76 -7.73 5.63
C TYR A 241 -6.76 -6.21 5.54
N GLY A 242 -6.52 -5.50 6.66
CA GLY A 242 -6.37 -4.05 6.63
C GLY A 242 -5.28 -3.60 5.66
N ILE A 243 -4.12 -4.28 5.69
CA ILE A 243 -3.03 -4.04 4.74
C ILE A 243 -3.46 -4.33 3.30
N LYS A 244 -4.16 -5.45 3.06
CA LYS A 244 -4.59 -5.84 1.70
C LYS A 244 -5.51 -4.78 1.10
N VAL A 245 -6.56 -4.39 1.82
CA VAL A 245 -7.53 -3.41 1.34
C VAL A 245 -6.87 -2.04 1.14
N HIS A 246 -5.97 -1.66 2.04
CA HIS A 246 -5.25 -0.40 1.96
C HIS A 246 -4.38 -0.32 0.69
N LEU A 247 -3.53 -1.32 0.44
CA LEU A 247 -2.70 -1.39 -0.77
C LEU A 247 -3.54 -1.43 -2.05
N TYR A 248 -4.66 -2.15 -2.02
CA TYR A 248 -5.59 -2.22 -3.15
C TYR A 248 -6.21 -0.87 -3.47
N THR A 249 -6.72 -0.20 -2.44
CA THR A 249 -7.35 1.11 -2.56
C THR A 249 -6.35 2.17 -3.02
N TRP A 250 -5.13 2.17 -2.48
CA TRP A 250 -4.07 3.09 -2.88
C TRP A 250 -3.66 2.95 -4.36
N THR A 251 -3.66 1.72 -4.86
CA THR A 251 -3.30 1.42 -6.25
C THR A 251 -4.30 2.02 -7.23
N TYR A 252 -5.60 1.87 -6.95
CA TYR A 252 -6.66 2.26 -7.87
C TYR A 252 -7.30 3.62 -7.59
N PHE A 253 -6.96 4.28 -6.48
CA PHE A 253 -7.55 5.58 -6.13
C PHE A 253 -6.51 6.72 -6.09
N PRO A 254 -6.34 7.46 -7.20
CA PRO A 254 -5.32 8.48 -7.33
C PRO A 254 -5.85 9.89 -6.99
N THR A 255 -6.10 10.21 -5.73
CA THR A 255 -6.59 11.56 -5.37
C THR A 255 -5.61 12.35 -4.50
N GLY A 256 -4.82 13.26 -5.09
CA GLY A 256 -4.15 14.36 -4.37
C GLY A 256 -3.28 13.97 -3.17
N ASP A 257 -3.17 14.86 -2.16
CA ASP A 257 -2.38 14.67 -0.93
C ASP A 257 -2.79 13.45 -0.07
N TYR A 258 -3.86 12.76 -0.45
CA TYR A 258 -4.37 11.56 0.21
C TYR A 258 -3.32 10.47 0.40
N TRP A 259 -2.39 10.34 -0.55
CA TRP A 259 -1.35 9.33 -0.46
C TRP A 259 -0.38 9.58 0.71
N ARG A 260 -0.25 10.82 1.24
CA ARG A 260 0.58 11.10 2.42
C ARG A 260 0.00 10.51 3.70
N ALA A 261 -1.31 10.64 3.91
CA ALA A 261 -1.98 9.97 5.03
C ALA A 261 -1.81 8.44 4.93
N LEU A 262 -1.79 7.92 3.71
CA LEU A 262 -1.48 6.51 3.46
C LEU A 262 0.01 6.20 3.72
N THR A 263 0.96 7.09 3.48
CA THR A 263 2.38 6.84 3.77
C THR A 263 2.60 6.44 5.22
N ASP A 264 2.06 7.19 6.18
CA ASP A 264 2.22 6.89 7.61
C ASP A 264 1.64 5.51 7.95
N HIS A 265 0.61 5.11 7.21
CA HIS A 265 0.00 3.78 7.29
C HIS A 265 0.94 2.73 6.73
N HIS A 266 1.51 2.96 5.55
CA HIS A 266 2.50 2.07 4.96
C HIS A 266 3.72 1.91 5.87
N VAL A 267 4.25 2.99 6.46
CA VAL A 267 5.36 2.88 7.43
C VAL A 267 4.95 2.02 8.64
N ALA A 268 3.75 2.22 9.17
CA ALA A 268 3.24 1.42 10.28
C ALA A 268 3.02 -0.06 9.91
N VAL A 269 2.50 -0.32 8.72
CA VAL A 269 2.34 -1.66 8.15
C VAL A 269 3.70 -2.33 7.99
N MET A 270 4.68 -1.58 7.54
CA MET A 270 6.05 -2.05 7.32
C MET A 270 6.82 -2.28 8.62
N ALA A 271 6.49 -1.54 9.68
CA ALA A 271 6.98 -1.76 11.03
C ALA A 271 6.32 -2.98 11.71
N ASN A 272 5.20 -3.47 11.19
CA ASN A 272 4.55 -4.67 11.72
C ASN A 272 5.38 -5.92 11.36
N PRO A 273 5.69 -6.80 12.33
CA PRO A 273 6.42 -8.05 12.06
C PRO A 273 5.77 -8.95 11.00
N LYS A 274 4.44 -8.86 10.83
CA LYS A 274 3.69 -9.61 9.80
C LYS A 274 3.55 -8.85 8.49
N GLY A 275 3.82 -7.54 8.47
CA GLY A 275 3.69 -6.70 7.28
C GLY A 275 4.39 -7.28 6.04
N PRO A 276 5.65 -7.73 6.15
CA PRO A 276 6.37 -8.26 5.00
C PRO A 276 5.72 -9.50 4.35
N SER A 277 5.26 -10.47 5.15
CA SER A 277 4.59 -11.66 4.60
C SER A 277 3.22 -11.35 3.99
N VAL A 278 2.53 -10.35 4.53
CA VAL A 278 1.24 -9.88 4.00
C VAL A 278 1.41 -9.22 2.64
N VAL A 279 2.50 -8.49 2.39
CA VAL A 279 2.78 -7.94 1.05
C VAL A 279 2.90 -9.07 0.02
N GLY A 280 3.60 -10.17 0.36
CA GLY A 280 3.66 -11.37 -0.47
C GLY A 280 2.29 -11.98 -0.77
N ASP A 281 1.47 -12.15 0.28
CA ASP A 281 0.10 -12.66 0.17
C ASP A 281 -0.79 -11.76 -0.69
N VAL A 282 -0.70 -10.44 -0.55
CA VAL A 282 -1.45 -9.48 -1.39
C VAL A 282 -1.05 -9.59 -2.85
N MET A 283 0.24 -9.62 -3.14
CA MET A 283 0.74 -9.72 -4.52
C MET A 283 0.32 -11.03 -5.20
N THR A 284 0.24 -12.13 -4.45
CA THR A 284 -0.11 -13.45 -4.97
C THR A 284 -1.62 -13.70 -5.03
N SER A 285 -2.40 -13.19 -4.07
CA SER A 285 -3.85 -13.45 -3.96
C SER A 285 -4.72 -12.40 -4.67
N ALA A 286 -4.16 -11.24 -5.02
CA ALA A 286 -4.88 -10.20 -5.74
C ALA A 286 -5.13 -10.60 -7.21
N PRO A 287 -6.29 -10.22 -7.79
CA PRO A 287 -6.58 -10.50 -9.19
C PRO A 287 -5.67 -9.68 -10.11
N HIS A 288 -5.26 -10.27 -11.24
CA HIS A 288 -4.65 -9.52 -12.34
C HIS A 288 -5.62 -8.41 -12.81
N PRO A 289 -5.16 -7.18 -13.11
CA PRO A 289 -3.76 -6.70 -13.25
C PRO A 289 -3.11 -6.08 -12.00
N PHE A 290 -3.63 -6.34 -10.79
CA PHE A 290 -3.21 -5.60 -9.59
C PHE A 290 -1.70 -5.50 -9.34
N PRO A 291 -0.90 -6.58 -9.40
CA PRO A 291 0.55 -6.48 -9.20
C PRO A 291 1.24 -5.49 -10.16
N GLU A 292 0.84 -5.50 -11.43
CA GLU A 292 1.39 -4.61 -12.45
C GLU A 292 1.01 -3.15 -12.17
N ASP A 293 -0.25 -2.91 -11.82
CA ASP A 293 -0.74 -1.56 -11.55
C ASP A 293 -0.18 -0.97 -10.26
N LEU A 294 0.03 -1.78 -9.23
CA LEU A 294 0.74 -1.38 -8.01
C LEU A 294 2.19 -0.98 -8.32
N ILE A 295 2.90 -1.74 -9.15
CA ILE A 295 4.27 -1.40 -9.58
C ILE A 295 4.29 -0.11 -10.41
N LYS A 296 3.34 0.07 -11.34
CA LYS A 296 3.17 1.35 -12.07
C LYS A 296 2.92 2.50 -11.10
N ARG A 297 2.07 2.30 -10.08
CA ARG A 297 1.75 3.30 -9.06
C ARG A 297 3.00 3.71 -8.29
N LEU A 298 3.80 2.75 -7.82
CA LEU A 298 5.08 2.99 -7.16
C LEU A 298 6.04 3.77 -8.06
N CYS A 299 6.15 3.41 -9.34
CA CYS A 299 6.98 4.14 -10.30
C CYS A 299 6.55 5.60 -10.43
N LEU A 300 5.24 5.88 -10.45
CA LEU A 300 4.72 7.25 -10.54
C LEU A 300 5.04 8.06 -9.28
N VAL A 301 4.81 7.48 -8.09
CA VAL A 301 5.06 8.14 -6.81
C VAL A 301 6.56 8.43 -6.63
N LEU A 302 7.43 7.45 -6.87
CA LEU A 302 8.86 7.63 -6.69
C LEU A 302 9.49 8.60 -7.73
N ARG A 303 8.86 8.79 -8.89
CA ARG A 303 9.26 9.81 -9.88
C ARG A 303 8.91 11.23 -9.44
N ASP A 304 7.76 11.42 -8.79
CA ASP A 304 7.28 12.75 -8.41
C ASP A 304 8.27 13.43 -7.46
N GLU A 305 8.81 14.58 -7.89
CA GLU A 305 9.83 15.33 -7.15
C GLU A 305 9.34 15.93 -5.84
N ARG A 306 8.01 16.05 -5.68
CA ARG A 306 7.35 16.57 -4.49
C ARG A 306 7.21 15.53 -3.36
N VAL A 307 7.50 14.26 -3.66
CA VAL A 307 7.49 13.14 -2.71
C VAL A 307 8.83 13.11 -1.99
N GLU A 308 8.81 13.28 -0.66
CA GLU A 308 10.00 13.55 0.14
C GLU A 308 9.94 12.97 1.56
N GLY A 309 11.10 12.71 2.18
CA GLY A 309 11.14 12.26 3.57
C GLY A 309 10.51 10.88 3.78
N GLU A 310 9.57 10.77 4.74
CA GLU A 310 8.87 9.52 5.09
C GLU A 310 8.10 8.92 3.92
N ASP A 311 7.59 9.78 3.06
CA ASP A 311 6.89 9.40 1.83
C ASP A 311 7.74 8.54 0.89
N VAL A 312 8.95 9.01 0.60
CA VAL A 312 9.90 8.25 -0.22
C VAL A 312 10.30 6.97 0.51
N TYR A 313 10.55 7.05 1.81
CA TYR A 313 10.93 5.89 2.59
C TYR A 313 9.87 4.79 2.51
N ALA A 314 8.59 5.12 2.72
CA ALA A 314 7.51 4.14 2.67
C ALA A 314 7.38 3.51 1.27
N ALA A 315 7.45 4.32 0.21
CA ALA A 315 7.35 3.84 -1.16
C ALA A 315 8.54 2.96 -1.57
N VAL A 316 9.77 3.34 -1.20
CA VAL A 316 10.96 2.50 -1.43
C VAL A 316 10.87 1.23 -0.59
N SER A 317 10.53 1.33 0.69
CA SER A 317 10.38 0.15 1.55
C SER A 317 9.33 -0.83 1.04
N LEU A 318 8.18 -0.34 0.59
CA LEU A 318 7.15 -1.18 -0.03
C LEU A 318 7.68 -1.86 -1.30
N THR A 319 8.43 -1.14 -2.13
CA THR A 319 9.11 -1.71 -3.31
C THR A 319 10.02 -2.87 -2.92
N LEU A 320 10.83 -2.69 -1.88
CA LEU A 320 11.75 -3.70 -1.39
C LEU A 320 11.03 -4.96 -0.94
N ARG A 321 9.94 -4.82 -0.17
CA ARG A 321 9.18 -5.98 0.31
C ARG A 321 8.42 -6.69 -0.79
N ILE A 322 7.93 -5.96 -1.78
CA ILE A 322 7.34 -6.59 -2.97
C ILE A 322 8.40 -7.48 -3.65
N VAL A 323 9.62 -6.97 -3.82
CA VAL A 323 10.71 -7.75 -4.41
C VAL A 323 11.17 -8.90 -3.53
N GLU A 324 11.18 -8.74 -2.21
CA GLU A 324 11.64 -9.78 -1.29
C GLU A 324 10.61 -10.90 -1.07
N PHE A 325 9.33 -10.55 -0.91
CA PHE A 325 8.27 -11.47 -0.49
C PHE A 325 7.32 -11.91 -1.61
N ALA A 326 7.35 -11.26 -2.77
CA ALA A 326 6.58 -11.67 -3.95
C ALA A 326 7.45 -11.81 -5.21
N PRO A 327 8.64 -12.44 -5.12
CA PRO A 327 9.62 -12.32 -6.18
C PRO A 327 9.13 -13.04 -7.46
N GLU A 328 8.35 -14.12 -7.34
CA GLU A 328 7.73 -14.81 -8.49
C GLU A 328 6.67 -13.96 -9.21
N VAL A 329 5.84 -13.23 -8.45
CA VAL A 329 4.82 -12.34 -9.04
C VAL A 329 5.50 -11.19 -9.76
N VAL A 330 6.55 -10.63 -9.14
CA VAL A 330 7.37 -9.56 -9.72
C VAL A 330 8.04 -10.00 -11.02
N ALA A 331 8.53 -11.25 -11.10
CA ALA A 331 9.11 -11.80 -12.31
C ALA A 331 8.08 -11.99 -13.45
N GLN A 332 6.80 -12.18 -13.11
CA GLN A 332 5.70 -12.25 -14.09
C GLN A 332 5.27 -10.86 -14.59
N VAL A 333 5.49 -9.82 -13.79
CA VAL A 333 5.23 -8.44 -14.21
C VAL A 333 6.27 -8.03 -15.26
N HIS A 334 5.82 -7.32 -16.30
CA HIS A 334 6.63 -6.96 -17.47
C HIS A 334 8.03 -6.42 -17.09
N ALA A 335 9.09 -7.12 -17.51
CA ALA A 335 10.48 -6.85 -17.11
C ALA A 335 10.96 -5.38 -17.23
N PRO A 336 10.59 -4.61 -18.28
CA PRO A 336 10.94 -3.21 -18.38
C PRO A 336 10.32 -2.36 -17.28
N LEU A 337 9.15 -2.73 -16.76
CA LEU A 337 8.49 -2.04 -15.66
C LEU A 337 9.22 -2.27 -14.34
N LEU A 338 9.64 -3.51 -14.07
CA LEU A 338 10.45 -3.84 -12.89
C LEU A 338 11.81 -3.14 -12.90
N SER A 339 12.50 -3.19 -14.04
CA SER A 339 13.78 -2.49 -14.24
C SER A 339 13.63 -0.99 -13.97
N LYS A 340 12.53 -0.39 -14.46
CA LYS A 340 12.17 1.00 -14.20
C LYS A 340 11.92 1.24 -12.72
N LEU A 341 11.16 0.38 -12.04
CA LEU A 341 10.85 0.56 -10.62
C LEU A 341 12.13 0.63 -9.79
N ILE A 342 13.04 -0.33 -9.96
CA ILE A 342 14.33 -0.36 -9.23
C ILE A 342 15.14 0.91 -9.52
N LEU A 343 15.30 1.26 -10.80
CA LEU A 343 16.06 2.45 -11.20
C LEU A 343 15.45 3.72 -10.63
N ILE A 344 14.13 3.86 -10.66
CA ILE A 344 13.43 5.01 -10.10
C ILE A 344 13.60 5.06 -8.58
N SER A 345 13.49 3.93 -7.88
CA SER A 345 13.73 3.86 -6.43
C SER A 345 15.13 4.36 -6.09
N LEU A 346 16.14 3.94 -6.86
CA LEU A 346 17.53 4.38 -6.69
C LEU A 346 17.70 5.87 -6.92
N LEU A 347 17.16 6.39 -8.04
CA LEU A 347 17.19 7.81 -8.35
C LEU A 347 16.46 8.63 -7.28
N CYS A 348 15.36 8.11 -6.75
CA CYS A 348 14.61 8.73 -5.67
C CYS A 348 15.44 8.77 -4.37
N CYS A 349 16.07 7.66 -3.97
CA CYS A 349 17.00 7.61 -2.85
C CYS A 349 18.14 8.63 -3.04
N GLN A 350 18.79 8.65 -4.21
CA GLN A 350 19.84 9.62 -4.53
C GLN A 350 19.35 11.06 -4.38
N ARG A 351 18.19 11.39 -4.95
CA ARG A 351 17.57 12.71 -4.83
C ARG A 351 17.33 13.10 -3.38
N GLN A 352 16.80 12.19 -2.56
CA GLN A 352 16.55 12.45 -1.14
C GLN A 352 17.83 12.63 -0.31
N MET A 353 18.94 12.07 -0.77
CA MET A 353 20.23 12.20 -0.12
C MET A 353 20.99 13.48 -0.55
N CYS A 354 20.82 13.90 -1.81
CA CYS A 354 21.44 15.11 -2.36
C CYS A 354 20.72 16.42 -1.99
N ARG A 355 19.55 16.37 -1.34
CA ARG A 355 18.83 17.56 -0.85
C ARG A 355 19.58 18.27 0.28
N SER A 356 19.48 19.61 0.30
CA SER A 356 20.38 20.50 1.03
C SER A 356 20.28 20.37 2.56
N GLN A 357 21.36 20.78 3.26
CA GLN A 357 21.50 20.69 4.71
C GLN A 357 20.42 21.41 5.53
N HIS A 358 19.65 22.33 4.95
CA HIS A 358 18.68 23.13 5.70
C HIS A 358 17.48 22.29 6.18
N ASP A 359 17.10 21.24 5.44
CA ASP A 359 16.06 20.28 5.84
C ASP A 359 16.55 19.23 6.85
N ARG A 360 17.86 19.18 7.16
CA ARG A 360 18.44 18.15 8.03
C ARG A 360 18.19 18.37 9.52
N GLN A 361 18.00 19.62 9.93
CA GLN A 361 17.76 19.95 11.34
C GLN A 361 16.37 19.55 11.83
N VAL A 362 15.41 19.34 10.91
CA VAL A 362 14.01 19.09 11.27
C VAL A 362 13.76 17.62 11.65
N CYS A 363 14.62 16.67 11.26
CA CYS A 363 14.42 15.24 11.60
C CYS A 363 15.70 14.35 11.53
N PRO A 364 16.51 14.30 12.59
CA PRO A 364 17.74 13.49 12.65
C PRO A 364 17.50 11.98 12.58
N SER A 365 16.41 11.47 13.17
CA SER A 365 16.07 10.04 13.18
C SER A 365 15.71 9.46 11.80
N LYS A 366 15.47 10.33 10.80
CA LYS A 366 15.03 9.94 9.45
C LYS A 366 16.19 9.63 8.48
N TYR A 367 17.45 9.81 8.90
CA TYR A 367 18.62 9.64 8.01
C TYR A 367 19.21 8.22 8.03
N GLY A 368 19.32 7.55 9.19
CA GLY A 368 19.75 6.13 9.24
C GLY A 368 18.84 5.19 8.43
N VAL A 369 17.59 5.60 8.26
CA VAL A 369 16.57 4.96 7.43
C VAL A 369 16.88 5.03 5.91
N LYS A 370 17.63 6.05 5.46
CA LYS A 370 18.04 6.23 4.05
C LYS A 370 19.19 5.29 3.63
N LEU A 371 20.13 4.99 4.54
CA LEU A 371 21.21 4.04 4.26
C LEU A 371 20.70 2.59 4.21
N LEU A 372 19.80 2.22 5.13
CA LEU A 372 19.16 0.90 5.17
C LEU A 372 18.43 0.59 3.85
N THR A 373 17.63 1.54 3.35
CA THR A 373 16.87 1.34 2.11
C THR A 373 17.73 1.06 0.88
N LEU A 374 18.95 1.62 0.79
CA LEU A 374 19.79 1.37 -0.37
C LEU A 374 20.52 0.02 -0.28
N SER A 375 20.98 -0.36 0.91
CA SER A 375 21.49 -1.72 1.16
C SER A 375 20.44 -2.78 0.83
N ASP A 376 19.21 -2.56 1.30
CA ASP A 376 18.08 -3.43 1.03
C ASP A 376 17.71 -3.45 -0.46
N LEU A 377 17.79 -2.32 -1.17
CA LEU A 377 17.56 -2.25 -2.61
C LEU A 377 18.59 -3.02 -3.41
N THR A 378 19.82 -3.01 -2.93
CA THR A 378 20.87 -3.82 -3.51
C THR A 378 20.62 -5.31 -3.27
N HIS A 379 20.19 -5.68 -2.06
CA HIS A 379 19.78 -7.05 -1.77
C HIS A 379 18.62 -7.51 -2.66
N ALA A 380 17.60 -6.66 -2.83
CA ALA A 380 16.46 -6.89 -3.70
C ALA A 380 16.88 -7.09 -5.17
N ILE A 381 17.82 -6.29 -5.68
CA ILE A 381 18.39 -6.49 -7.03
C ILE A 381 19.01 -7.88 -7.16
N VAL A 382 19.79 -8.33 -6.16
CA VAL A 382 20.38 -9.68 -6.17
C VAL A 382 19.32 -10.77 -6.18
N LEU A 383 18.25 -10.61 -5.39
CA LEU A 383 17.15 -11.58 -5.36
C LEU A 383 16.47 -11.71 -6.73
N LEU A 384 16.25 -10.60 -7.43
CA LEU A 384 15.65 -10.61 -8.77
C LEU A 384 16.56 -11.27 -9.80
N LEU A 385 17.86 -10.96 -9.75
CA LEU A 385 18.85 -11.60 -10.62
C LEU A 385 18.91 -13.13 -10.40
N ARG A 386 18.62 -13.61 -9.18
CA ARG A 386 18.53 -15.06 -8.90
C ARG A 386 17.30 -15.72 -9.52
N LEU A 387 16.17 -15.01 -9.61
CA LEU A 387 14.93 -15.58 -10.13
C LEU A 387 14.90 -15.74 -11.65
N ASP A 388 15.52 -14.80 -12.38
CA ASP A 388 15.57 -14.84 -13.85
C ASP A 388 16.35 -16.07 -14.37
N GLY A 389 17.25 -16.61 -13.54
CA GLY A 389 18.04 -17.81 -13.82
C GLY A 389 17.32 -19.16 -13.64
N ARG A 390 15.97 -19.22 -13.69
CA ARG A 390 15.22 -20.49 -13.75
C ARG A 390 15.01 -20.90 -15.23
N PRO A 391 15.77 -21.87 -15.77
CA PRO A 391 15.80 -22.17 -17.21
C PRO A 391 14.57 -22.90 -17.77
N GLU A 392 13.59 -23.26 -16.93
CA GLU A 392 12.57 -24.23 -17.32
C GLU A 392 11.26 -23.65 -17.87
N GLN A 393 11.03 -22.33 -17.82
CA GLN A 393 9.70 -21.76 -18.19
C GLN A 393 9.68 -20.50 -19.05
N SER A 394 10.80 -19.82 -19.33
CA SER A 394 10.80 -18.64 -20.20
C SER A 394 11.58 -18.91 -21.49
N HIS A 395 10.93 -18.76 -22.65
CA HIS A 395 11.57 -18.89 -23.96
C HIS A 395 12.52 -17.72 -24.31
N HIS A 396 12.82 -16.80 -23.37
CA HIS A 396 13.72 -15.65 -23.58
C HIS A 396 14.52 -15.18 -22.33
N PRO A 397 15.31 -16.02 -21.63
CA PRO A 397 16.01 -15.60 -20.40
C PRO A 397 17.21 -14.67 -20.65
N MET A 398 18.00 -14.92 -21.70
CA MET A 398 19.27 -14.19 -21.92
C MET A 398 19.12 -12.73 -22.33
N ALA A 399 17.98 -12.32 -22.89
CA ALA A 399 17.77 -10.93 -23.30
C ALA A 399 17.49 -10.01 -22.09
N GLN A 400 16.93 -10.57 -21.01
CA GLN A 400 16.44 -9.82 -19.85
C GLN A 400 17.55 -9.60 -18.81
N GLU A 401 18.38 -10.62 -18.57
CA GLU A 401 19.58 -10.55 -17.72
C GLU A 401 20.60 -9.53 -18.27
N SER A 402 20.80 -9.50 -19.59
CA SER A 402 21.63 -8.49 -20.26
C SER A 402 21.00 -7.09 -20.20
N TYR A 403 19.67 -6.98 -20.20
CA TYR A 403 18.97 -5.69 -20.16
C TYR A 403 19.04 -5.02 -18.78
N LEU A 404 18.75 -5.77 -17.71
CA LEU A 404 18.81 -5.28 -16.33
C LEU A 404 20.24 -4.89 -15.95
N SER A 405 21.22 -5.73 -16.29
CA SER A 405 22.62 -5.51 -15.97
C SER A 405 23.28 -4.39 -16.80
N LYS A 406 22.83 -4.15 -18.04
CA LYS A 406 23.26 -2.99 -18.85
C LYS A 406 22.59 -1.68 -18.45
N GLN A 407 21.33 -1.69 -17.98
CA GLN A 407 20.62 -0.45 -17.61
C GLN A 407 20.86 -0.01 -16.17
N LEU A 408 20.96 -0.96 -15.23
CA LEU A 408 21.34 -0.66 -13.85
C LEU A 408 22.86 -0.61 -13.82
N ASN A 409 23.43 0.59 -13.95
CA ASN A 409 24.83 0.81 -13.64
C ASN A 409 25.03 0.67 -12.12
N ILE A 410 25.06 -0.59 -11.65
CA ILE A 410 25.19 -0.99 -10.24
C ILE A 410 26.44 -0.35 -9.62
N THR A 411 27.48 -0.17 -10.41
CA THR A 411 28.71 0.55 -10.07
C THR A 411 28.45 2.04 -9.78
N ALA A 412 27.63 2.72 -10.58
CA ALA A 412 27.21 4.11 -10.30
C ALA A 412 26.31 4.20 -9.05
N ILE A 413 25.41 3.25 -8.86
CA ILE A 413 24.57 3.12 -7.66
C ILE A 413 25.45 2.98 -6.41
N TYR A 414 26.47 2.14 -6.47
CA TYR A 414 27.43 1.98 -5.38
C TYR A 414 28.30 3.21 -5.16
N SER A 415 28.72 3.89 -6.22
CA SER A 415 29.49 5.14 -6.08
C SER A 415 28.72 6.24 -5.37
N VAL A 416 27.40 6.35 -5.63
CA VAL A 416 26.49 7.27 -4.95
C VAL A 416 26.32 6.88 -3.48
N THR A 417 26.11 5.60 -3.21
CA THR A 417 26.01 5.02 -1.85
C THR A 417 27.24 5.28 -1.02
N LEU A 418 28.40 5.00 -1.60
CA LEU A 418 29.71 5.23 -1.01
C LEU A 418 29.86 6.70 -0.66
N THR A 419 29.54 7.60 -1.60
CA THR A 419 29.60 9.06 -1.45
C THR A 419 28.73 9.56 -0.28
N LEU A 420 27.61 8.90 -0.02
CA LEU A 420 26.61 9.32 0.95
C LEU A 420 26.85 8.73 2.34
N ALA A 421 27.36 7.50 2.39
CA ALA A 421 27.91 6.94 3.62
C ALA A 421 29.21 7.63 4.07
N GLN A 422 29.92 8.36 3.20
CA GLN A 422 30.93 9.31 3.67
C GLN A 422 30.27 10.50 4.36
N TYR A 423 29.12 10.95 3.86
CA TYR A 423 28.46 12.16 4.36
C TYR A 423 27.87 11.98 5.76
N GLU A 424 27.41 10.77 6.08
CA GLU A 424 26.80 10.41 7.36
C GLU A 424 27.80 9.67 8.26
N GLU A 425 28.10 10.26 9.39
CA GLU A 425 29.17 9.90 10.32
C GLU A 425 28.79 8.71 11.21
N GLU A 426 28.52 7.53 10.65
CA GLU A 426 28.43 6.27 11.39
C GLU A 426 29.58 5.33 11.00
N GLU A 427 30.59 5.23 11.86
CA GLU A 427 31.88 4.59 11.59
C GLU A 427 31.87 3.08 11.30
N GLY A 428 30.73 2.39 11.43
CA GLY A 428 30.69 0.92 11.43
C GLY A 428 29.85 0.22 10.36
N THR A 429 28.91 0.89 9.69
CA THR A 429 27.90 0.21 8.85
C THR A 429 28.31 0.04 7.39
N LEU A 430 29.15 0.93 6.86
CA LEU A 430 29.52 0.95 5.43
C LEU A 430 30.43 -0.21 4.99
N ASP A 431 31.43 -0.54 5.82
CA ASP A 431 32.43 -1.57 5.50
C ASP A 431 31.82 -2.99 5.50
N PHE A 432 30.79 -3.18 6.34
CA PHE A 432 30.05 -4.44 6.47
C PHE A 432 29.19 -4.74 5.24
N GLY A 433 28.39 -3.77 4.76
CA GLY A 433 27.44 -3.99 3.67
C GLY A 433 28.09 -4.30 2.30
N LEU A 434 29.18 -3.60 1.95
CA LEU A 434 29.88 -3.78 0.68
C LEU A 434 30.64 -5.10 0.62
N THR A 435 31.40 -5.39 1.68
CA THR A 435 32.14 -6.65 1.80
C THR A 435 31.18 -7.83 1.84
N GLU A 436 30.07 -7.72 2.56
CA GLU A 436 29.07 -8.77 2.64
C GLU A 436 28.35 -8.98 1.30
N PHE A 437 27.92 -7.92 0.60
CA PHE A 437 27.33 -8.05 -0.74
C PHE A 437 28.30 -8.73 -1.69
N ALA A 438 29.53 -8.25 -1.76
CA ALA A 438 30.50 -8.71 -2.74
C ALA A 438 30.90 -10.17 -2.43
N THR A 439 31.01 -10.52 -1.15
CA THR A 439 31.17 -11.91 -0.69
C THR A 439 29.96 -12.78 -1.05
N ARG A 440 28.73 -12.29 -0.83
CA ARG A 440 27.48 -13.02 -1.16
C ARG A 440 27.26 -13.17 -2.67
N ALA A 441 27.67 -12.20 -3.47
CA ALA A 441 27.64 -12.24 -4.93
C ALA A 441 28.67 -13.26 -5.45
N HIS A 442 29.89 -13.23 -4.92
CA HIS A 442 30.97 -14.13 -5.30
C HIS A 442 30.71 -15.59 -4.87
N ALA A 443 30.02 -15.80 -3.74
CA ALA A 443 29.63 -17.12 -3.25
C ALA A 443 28.47 -17.77 -4.03
N CYS A 444 27.77 -17.02 -4.88
CA CYS A 444 26.64 -17.54 -5.65
C CYS A 444 27.11 -18.00 -7.03
N THR A 445 27.28 -19.32 -7.22
CA THR A 445 27.81 -19.94 -8.46
C THR A 445 27.04 -19.61 -9.75
N ARG A 446 25.77 -19.20 -9.64
CA ARG A 446 24.94 -18.75 -10.78
C ARG A 446 25.03 -17.25 -11.06
N VAL A 447 25.49 -16.46 -10.08
CA VAL A 447 25.87 -15.05 -10.26
C VAL A 447 27.24 -14.96 -10.94
N ALA A 448 27.86 -16.05 -11.39
CA ALA A 448 29.12 -15.97 -12.12
C ALA A 448 28.99 -15.17 -13.44
N ALA A 449 27.90 -15.34 -14.21
CA ALA A 449 27.68 -14.60 -15.46
C ALA A 449 27.31 -13.13 -15.21
N VAL A 450 26.42 -12.88 -14.25
CA VAL A 450 26.12 -11.52 -13.76
C VAL A 450 27.36 -10.88 -13.13
N GLY A 451 28.18 -11.68 -12.45
CA GLY A 451 29.41 -11.30 -11.78
C GLY A 451 30.52 -10.99 -12.75
N GLU A 452 30.60 -11.68 -13.89
CA GLU A 452 31.43 -11.31 -15.04
C GLU A 452 30.98 -9.97 -15.62
N HIS A 453 29.68 -9.77 -15.85
CA HIS A 453 29.18 -8.49 -16.37
C HIS A 453 29.36 -7.33 -15.37
N MET A 454 29.11 -7.57 -14.08
CA MET A 454 29.37 -6.62 -13.00
C MET A 454 30.87 -6.33 -12.88
N ARG A 455 31.71 -7.35 -13.01
CA ARG A 455 33.17 -7.21 -13.06
C ARG A 455 33.58 -6.36 -14.25
N ASP A 456 33.06 -6.61 -15.45
CA ASP A 456 33.37 -5.86 -16.67
C ASP A 456 32.95 -4.39 -16.56
N ASN A 457 31.73 -4.13 -16.08
CA ASN A 457 31.24 -2.76 -15.85
C ASN A 457 32.03 -2.07 -14.74
N THR A 458 32.38 -2.81 -13.68
CA THR A 458 33.21 -2.30 -12.59
C THR A 458 34.60 -1.97 -13.12
N ILE A 459 35.28 -2.86 -13.84
CA ILE A 459 36.57 -2.62 -14.51
C ILE A 459 36.51 -1.33 -15.34
N MET A 460 35.45 -1.17 -16.15
CA MET A 460 35.29 -0.02 -17.03
C MET A 460 35.20 1.31 -16.26
N LEU A 461 34.44 1.33 -15.16
CA LEU A 461 34.16 2.56 -14.39
C LEU A 461 35.07 2.76 -13.18
N TRP A 462 35.82 1.72 -12.80
CA TRP A 462 36.60 1.64 -11.57
C TRP A 462 37.59 2.77 -11.45
N HIS A 463 38.44 2.93 -12.46
CA HIS A 463 39.47 3.96 -12.46
C HIS A 463 38.89 5.35 -12.63
N GLU A 464 37.84 5.54 -13.44
CA GLU A 464 37.17 6.84 -13.59
C GLU A 464 36.53 7.31 -12.28
N THR A 465 35.89 6.39 -11.55
CA THR A 465 35.24 6.67 -10.26
C THR A 465 36.29 6.91 -9.17
N LEU A 466 37.37 6.11 -9.16
CA LEU A 466 38.50 6.31 -8.25
C LEU A 466 39.18 7.66 -8.49
N ASP A 467 39.44 8.00 -9.76
CA ASP A 467 40.01 9.28 -10.16
C ASP A 467 39.07 10.43 -9.78
N THR A 468 37.74 10.26 -9.90
CA THR A 468 36.74 11.25 -9.46
C THR A 468 36.74 11.44 -7.94
N ILE A 469 36.79 10.35 -7.15
CA ILE A 469 36.91 10.42 -5.68
C ILE A 469 38.19 11.17 -5.30
N LEU A 470 39.31 10.87 -5.99
CA LEU A 470 40.60 11.52 -5.77
C LEU A 470 40.64 12.98 -6.23
N ALA A 471 39.89 13.33 -7.28
CA ALA A 471 39.82 14.68 -7.83
C ALA A 471 38.82 15.59 -7.11
N ALA A 472 37.88 15.04 -6.34
CA ALA A 472 36.93 15.82 -5.54
C ALA A 472 37.69 16.84 -4.67
N LEU A 473 37.39 18.12 -4.90
CA LEU A 473 38.02 19.26 -4.23
C LEU A 473 37.75 19.19 -2.73
N THR A 474 38.82 19.15 -1.94
CA THR A 474 38.76 19.31 -0.50
C THR A 474 38.82 20.79 -0.19
N TYR A 475 37.70 21.39 0.19
CA TYR A 475 37.77 22.58 1.04
C TYR A 475 38.35 22.17 2.40
N ASP A 476 39.00 23.09 3.09
CA ASP A 476 39.89 22.89 4.26
C ASP A 476 39.17 22.43 5.55
N GLU A 477 38.19 21.54 5.41
CA GLU A 477 37.49 20.90 6.51
C GLU A 477 38.06 19.49 6.69
N GLU A 478 38.71 19.24 7.83
CA GLU A 478 39.23 17.94 8.25
C GLU A 478 38.20 16.80 8.05
N LYS A 479 36.91 17.12 8.22
CA LYS A 479 35.78 16.24 7.94
C LYS A 479 35.78 15.73 6.49
N LEU A 480 35.93 16.61 5.49
CA LEU A 480 35.95 16.24 4.07
C LEU A 480 37.15 15.34 3.70
N ILE A 481 38.31 15.55 4.34
CA ILE A 481 39.50 14.71 4.12
C ILE A 481 39.26 13.29 4.67
N ARG A 482 38.71 13.17 5.88
CA ARG A 482 38.34 11.87 6.47
C ARG A 482 37.30 11.15 5.62
N MET A 483 36.30 11.89 5.13
CA MET A 483 35.28 11.39 4.22
C MET A 483 35.92 10.79 2.98
N LYS A 484 36.68 11.59 2.22
CA LYS A 484 37.38 11.18 0.99
C LYS A 484 38.19 9.89 1.17
N THR A 485 38.92 9.80 2.28
CA THR A 485 39.71 8.61 2.64
C THR A 485 38.84 7.36 2.81
N LYS A 486 37.66 7.48 3.43
CA LYS A 486 36.73 6.36 3.62
C LYS A 486 36.14 5.83 2.32
N ALA A 487 35.63 6.66 1.39
CA ALA A 487 35.17 6.10 0.10
C ALA A 487 36.32 5.60 -0.73
N HIS A 488 37.49 6.22 -0.66
CA HIS A 488 38.66 5.65 -1.31
C HIS A 488 38.90 4.22 -0.84
N ASN A 489 38.94 3.99 0.47
CA ASN A 489 39.16 2.65 1.04
C ASN A 489 38.01 1.67 0.74
N ALA A 490 36.76 2.12 0.83
CA ALA A 490 35.60 1.29 0.58
C ALA A 490 35.43 0.97 -0.92
N TRP A 491 35.77 1.92 -1.80
CA TRP A 491 35.89 1.66 -3.24
C TRP A 491 36.94 0.60 -3.45
N LEU A 492 38.19 0.81 -2.98
CA LEU A 492 39.29 -0.17 -3.05
C LEU A 492 38.88 -1.57 -2.57
N ALA A 493 38.16 -1.67 -1.45
CA ALA A 493 37.65 -2.94 -0.92
C ALA A 493 36.64 -3.61 -1.88
N TYR A 494 35.73 -2.84 -2.48
CA TYR A 494 34.77 -3.33 -3.48
C TYR A 494 35.47 -3.89 -4.72
N GLY A 495 36.42 -3.15 -5.31
CA GLY A 495 37.14 -3.65 -6.50
C GLY A 495 38.05 -4.82 -6.20
N LYS A 496 38.60 -4.92 -4.98
CA LYS A 496 39.36 -6.10 -4.54
C LYS A 496 38.56 -7.39 -4.67
N VAL A 497 37.23 -7.34 -4.48
CA VAL A 497 36.35 -8.50 -4.65
C VAL A 497 36.31 -8.98 -6.10
N PHE A 498 36.54 -8.08 -7.06
CA PHE A 498 36.64 -8.38 -8.48
C PHE A 498 38.09 -8.53 -8.98
N GLY A 499 39.07 -8.56 -8.07
CA GLY A 499 40.49 -8.66 -8.41
C GLY A 499 41.11 -7.35 -8.92
N LEU A 500 40.43 -6.21 -8.75
CA LEU A 500 40.92 -4.89 -9.16
C LEU A 500 41.80 -4.28 -8.08
N THR A 501 42.88 -3.63 -8.50
CA THR A 501 43.80 -2.88 -7.63
C THR A 501 44.05 -1.49 -8.22
N ALA A 502 44.49 -0.54 -7.38
CA ALA A 502 44.82 0.80 -7.86
C ALA A 502 45.98 0.80 -8.87
N ASP A 503 46.91 -0.15 -8.74
CA ASP A 503 48.14 -0.21 -9.52
C ASP A 503 47.96 -0.91 -10.87
N ILE A 504 46.90 -1.71 -11.04
CA ILE A 504 46.60 -2.42 -12.28
C ILE A 504 45.54 -1.60 -13.03
N ARG A 505 46.00 -0.65 -13.85
CA ARG A 505 45.17 -0.13 -14.93
C ARG A 505 45.09 -1.20 -16.01
N GLU A 506 44.04 -2.03 -15.96
CA GLU A 506 43.69 -2.81 -17.14
C GLU A 506 43.56 -1.83 -18.31
N THR A 507 44.23 -2.13 -19.42
CA THR A 507 44.10 -1.34 -20.65
C THR A 507 42.70 -1.57 -21.17
N THR A 508 41.74 -0.84 -20.61
CA THR A 508 40.36 -0.86 -21.06
C THR A 508 40.43 -0.51 -22.54
N PRO A 509 39.89 -1.35 -23.45
CA PRO A 509 39.73 -0.94 -24.83
C PRO A 509 39.05 0.43 -24.81
N PRO A 510 39.57 1.44 -25.53
CA PRO A 510 39.17 2.83 -25.36
C PRO A 510 37.65 2.89 -25.34
N ALA A 511 37.09 3.40 -24.24
CA ALA A 511 35.66 3.53 -24.07
C ALA A 511 35.10 4.10 -25.37
N LYS A 512 34.16 3.39 -26.01
CA LYS A 512 33.43 3.95 -27.16
C LYS A 512 33.00 5.33 -26.70
N GLN A 513 33.51 6.39 -27.34
CA GLN A 513 33.17 7.76 -27.00
C GLN A 513 31.66 7.82 -26.74
N PRO A 514 31.21 8.46 -25.64
CA PRO A 514 29.79 8.61 -25.39
C PRO A 514 29.14 9.05 -26.69
N SER A 515 28.11 8.33 -27.11
CA SER A 515 27.42 8.59 -28.37
C SER A 515 27.16 10.09 -28.41
N ARG A 516 27.79 10.81 -29.35
CA ARG A 516 27.49 12.22 -29.53
C ARG A 516 25.95 12.31 -29.59
N PRO A 517 25.31 13.15 -28.78
CA PRO A 517 23.87 13.39 -28.94
C PRO A 517 23.68 13.67 -30.43
N SER A 518 22.76 12.96 -31.07
CA SER A 518 22.51 13.11 -32.48
C SER A 518 22.15 14.57 -32.73
N ASP A 519 23.11 15.34 -33.23
CA ASP A 519 22.93 16.65 -33.85
C ASP A 519 22.16 16.48 -35.17
N GLU A 520 20.96 15.89 -35.10
CA GLU A 520 19.92 16.11 -36.09
C GLU A 520 19.07 17.28 -35.61
N SER A 521 19.71 18.45 -35.53
CA SER A 521 18.99 19.69 -35.83
C SER A 521 18.65 19.62 -37.31
N ARG A 522 17.49 19.03 -37.63
CA ARG A 522 16.86 19.27 -38.93
C ARG A 522 16.73 20.79 -39.07
N PRO A 523 17.37 21.42 -40.08
CA PRO A 523 17.03 22.80 -40.39
C PRO A 523 15.53 22.84 -40.69
N ALA A 524 14.84 23.79 -40.06
CA ALA A 524 13.46 24.11 -40.41
C ALA A 524 13.40 24.30 -41.93
N PRO A 525 12.42 23.72 -42.64
CA PRO A 525 12.28 23.97 -44.06
C PRO A 525 12.09 25.48 -44.27
N ASP A 526 12.93 26.04 -45.13
CA ASP A 526 12.83 27.41 -45.62
C ASP A 526 11.37 27.69 -46.02
N ALA A 527 10.72 28.56 -45.26
CA ALA A 527 9.47 29.19 -45.69
C ALA A 527 9.83 30.21 -46.77
N GLY A 528 9.99 29.73 -48.00
CA GLY A 528 10.06 30.52 -49.21
C GLY A 528 8.66 30.74 -49.80
N LEU A 529 8.18 31.99 -49.65
CA LEU A 529 7.02 32.65 -50.28
C LEU A 529 5.61 32.15 -49.93
#